data_AF-A0A553HQZ2-F1
#
_entry.id   AF-A0A553HQZ2-F1
#
_cell.length_a   1.000
_cell.length_b   1.000
_cell.length_c   1.000
_cell.angle_alpha   90.00
_cell.angle_beta   90.00
_cell.angle_gamma   90.00
#
_symmetry.space_group_name_H-M   'P 1'
#
loop_
_entity.id
_entity.type
_entity.pdbx_description
1 polymer ?
#
loop_
_entity_poly.entity_id
_entity_poly.type
_entity_poly.pdbx_seq_one_letter_code
_entity_poly.pdbx_strand_id
1 'polypeptide(L)'
;MGQVNQQINSKNANKTVETNNFHQVLKYFDEAGKLKRKDTRLEIGCQICLVKNLALVNLERENPTPDTHEQYTILPFCGHAFGHQCLDHWIDSQSDWPRCPTCRELIYYKEDHIVTFDIQGTLQITATSQAEEIQEIRAMLHSPHCQESIAFVKMVSETFEQRKYLLPYTKYRDPDNK
;
A
#
# COMPACT_ATOMS: atom_id res chain seq x y z
N MET A 1 -54.75 -5.89 -8.47
CA MET A 1 -53.79 -5.00 -9.15
C MET A 1 -52.78 -4.56 -8.10
N GLY A 2 -51.50 -4.82 -8.12
CA GLY A 2 -50.62 -5.72 -8.86
C GLY A 2 -49.34 -5.74 -8.03
N GLN A 3 -48.92 -6.92 -7.57
CA GLN A 3 -47.63 -7.10 -6.91
C GLN A 3 -46.56 -7.01 -8.00
N VAL A 4 -45.66 -6.03 -7.93
CA VAL A 4 -44.48 -5.98 -8.79
C VAL A 4 -43.27 -6.43 -7.96
N ASN A 5 -42.88 -7.69 -8.21
CA ASN A 5 -41.62 -8.28 -7.81
C ASN A 5 -40.44 -7.40 -8.24
N GLN A 6 -39.70 -6.85 -7.28
CA GLN A 6 -38.31 -6.47 -7.49
C GLN A 6 -37.41 -7.56 -6.92
N GLN A 7 -37.40 -8.72 -7.56
CA GLN A 7 -36.24 -9.60 -7.52
C GLN A 7 -35.20 -9.02 -8.48
N ILE A 8 -34.50 -7.98 -8.03
CA ILE A 8 -33.34 -7.48 -8.75
C ILE A 8 -32.21 -8.48 -8.53
N ASN A 9 -31.96 -9.20 -9.62
CA ASN A 9 -30.93 -10.19 -9.90
C ASN A 9 -29.58 -9.87 -9.21
N SER A 10 -29.37 -10.37 -7.99
CA SER A 10 -28.22 -10.03 -7.13
C SER A 10 -26.95 -10.83 -7.45
N LYS A 11 -26.90 -11.54 -8.59
CA LYS A 11 -25.85 -12.52 -8.89
C LYS A 11 -24.75 -12.07 -9.85
N ASN A 12 -24.83 -10.88 -10.45
CA ASN A 12 -23.84 -10.40 -11.44
C ASN A 12 -23.42 -8.93 -11.21
N ALA A 13 -23.21 -8.52 -9.96
CA ALA A 13 -22.49 -7.27 -9.73
C ALA A 13 -21.00 -7.51 -10.07
N ASN A 14 -20.52 -6.83 -11.13
CA ASN A 14 -19.09 -6.72 -11.42
C ASN A 14 -18.40 -6.26 -10.14
N LYS A 15 -17.44 -7.05 -9.62
CA LYS A 15 -16.77 -6.72 -8.38
C LYS A 15 -15.56 -5.83 -8.68
N THR A 16 -15.63 -4.57 -8.30
CA THR A 16 -14.46 -3.66 -8.32
C THR A 16 -13.75 -3.71 -6.96
N VAL A 17 -12.41 -3.72 -7.00
CA VAL A 17 -11.52 -3.64 -5.85
C VAL A 17 -10.75 -2.32 -5.94
N GLU A 18 -10.96 -1.43 -4.98
CA GLU A 18 -10.41 -0.05 -4.99
C GLU A 18 -9.48 0.24 -3.80
N THR A 19 -9.31 -0.74 -2.90
CA THR A 19 -8.52 -0.57 -1.68
C THR A 19 -7.03 -0.73 -1.96
N ASN A 20 -6.20 0.16 -1.40
CA ASN A 20 -4.75 0.03 -1.42
C ASN A 20 -4.20 -0.86 -0.29
N ASN A 21 -5.06 -1.49 0.52
CA ASN A 21 -4.64 -2.41 1.58
C ASN A 21 -4.54 -3.83 1.04
N PHE A 22 -3.31 -4.33 0.89
CA PHE A 22 -3.03 -5.61 0.25
C PHE A 22 -3.45 -6.82 1.07
N HIS A 23 -3.63 -6.72 2.39
CA HIS A 23 -4.29 -7.80 3.14
C HIS A 23 -5.74 -8.02 2.67
N GLN A 24 -6.39 -6.98 2.14
CA GLN A 24 -7.73 -7.08 1.55
C GLN A 24 -7.69 -7.46 0.07
N VAL A 25 -6.77 -6.87 -0.71
CA VAL A 25 -6.59 -7.18 -2.15
C VAL A 25 -6.30 -8.66 -2.36
N LEU A 26 -5.42 -9.26 -1.55
CA LEU A 26 -5.02 -10.67 -1.68
C LEU A 26 -6.18 -11.67 -1.53
N LYS A 27 -7.30 -11.27 -0.92
CA LYS A 27 -8.50 -12.12 -0.77
C LYS A 27 -9.15 -12.45 -2.12
N TYR A 28 -8.92 -11.64 -3.14
CA TYR A 28 -9.46 -11.82 -4.49
C TYR A 28 -8.61 -12.77 -5.36
N PHE A 29 -7.44 -13.16 -4.88
CA PHE A 29 -6.56 -14.11 -5.55
C PHE A 29 -6.63 -15.50 -4.91
N ASP A 30 -6.48 -16.55 -5.70
CA ASP A 30 -6.35 -17.94 -5.24
C ASP A 30 -4.91 -18.25 -4.81
N GLU A 31 -4.65 -19.46 -4.30
CA GLU A 31 -3.32 -19.87 -3.82
C GLU A 31 -2.23 -19.82 -4.90
N ALA A 32 -2.61 -19.98 -6.17
CA ALA A 32 -1.70 -19.89 -7.30
C ALA A 32 -1.46 -18.45 -7.78
N GLY A 33 -2.01 -17.44 -7.08
CA GLY A 33 -1.83 -16.03 -7.43
C GLY A 33 -2.73 -15.54 -8.56
N LYS A 34 -3.75 -16.31 -8.96
CA LYS A 34 -4.70 -15.94 -10.01
C LYS A 34 -5.96 -15.32 -9.43
N LEU A 35 -6.59 -14.42 -10.16
CA LEU A 35 -7.89 -13.87 -9.77
C LEU A 35 -8.94 -15.00 -9.68
N LYS A 36 -9.63 -15.09 -8.54
CA LYS A 36 -10.71 -16.08 -8.30
C LYS A 36 -11.89 -15.88 -9.25
N ARG A 37 -12.09 -14.65 -9.72
CA ARG A 37 -13.21 -14.22 -10.55
C ARG A 37 -12.71 -13.41 -11.74
N LYS A 38 -12.98 -13.89 -12.95
CA LYS A 38 -12.60 -13.25 -14.22
C LYS A 38 -13.22 -11.87 -14.43
N ASP A 39 -14.36 -11.61 -13.81
CA ASP A 39 -15.07 -10.33 -13.91
C ASP A 39 -14.59 -9.29 -12.88
N THR A 40 -13.66 -9.64 -12.00
CA THR A 40 -13.09 -8.70 -11.02
C THR A 40 -12.34 -7.56 -11.72
N ARG A 41 -12.60 -6.32 -11.34
CA ARG A 41 -11.84 -5.14 -11.77
C ARG A 41 -10.96 -4.68 -10.61
N LEU A 42 -9.71 -4.33 -10.89
CA LEU A 42 -8.76 -3.81 -9.91
C LEU A 42 -8.51 -2.34 -10.23
N GLU A 43 -9.20 -1.45 -9.52
CA GLU A 43 -9.09 0.01 -9.68
C GLU A 43 -8.42 0.60 -8.45
N ILE A 44 -7.21 0.10 -8.15
CA ILE A 44 -6.47 0.46 -6.94
C ILE A 44 -5.72 1.77 -7.20
N GLY A 45 -6.30 2.90 -6.82
CA GLY A 45 -5.68 4.21 -6.99
C GLY A 45 -4.51 4.45 -6.03
N CYS A 46 -3.43 5.07 -6.52
CA CYS A 46 -2.36 5.58 -5.68
C CYS A 46 -2.90 6.70 -4.77
N GLN A 47 -2.91 6.48 -3.46
CA GLN A 47 -3.48 7.42 -2.49
C GLN A 47 -2.60 8.65 -2.20
N ILE A 48 -1.43 8.77 -2.85
CA ILE A 48 -0.56 9.94 -2.76
C ILE A 48 -0.85 10.90 -3.92
N CYS A 49 -0.73 10.43 -5.16
CA CYS A 49 -0.94 11.30 -6.32
C CYS A 49 -2.42 11.45 -6.69
N LEU A 50 -3.26 10.45 -6.39
CA LEU A 50 -4.68 10.38 -6.77
C LEU A 50 -4.93 10.45 -8.29
N VAL A 51 -3.90 10.24 -9.09
CA VAL A 51 -3.96 10.33 -10.57
C VAL A 51 -3.93 8.94 -11.21
N LYS A 52 -2.97 8.09 -10.83
CA LYS A 52 -2.74 6.78 -11.46
C LYS A 52 -3.22 5.63 -10.58
N ASN A 53 -3.58 4.53 -11.23
CA ASN A 53 -3.78 3.25 -10.57
C ASN A 53 -2.45 2.51 -10.38
N LEU A 54 -2.38 1.63 -9.39
CA LEU A 54 -1.26 0.71 -9.23
C LEU A 54 -1.31 -0.33 -10.34
N ALA A 55 -0.15 -0.72 -10.89
CA ALA A 55 -0.02 -1.68 -11.97
C ALA A 55 -0.26 -3.15 -11.55
N LEU A 56 -1.33 -3.39 -10.78
CA LEU A 56 -1.90 -4.69 -10.50
C LEU A 56 -3.29 -4.74 -11.14
N VAL A 57 -3.42 -5.43 -12.28
CA VAL A 57 -4.64 -5.37 -13.10
C VAL A 57 -5.24 -6.75 -13.33
N ASN A 58 -6.48 -6.77 -13.83
CA ASN A 58 -7.01 -7.96 -14.44
C ASN A 58 -6.62 -8.00 -15.93
N LEU A 59 -5.56 -8.76 -16.25
CA LEU A 59 -5.00 -8.87 -17.61
C LEU A 59 -5.97 -9.46 -18.65
N GLU A 60 -7.07 -10.11 -18.23
CA GLU A 60 -8.13 -10.53 -19.17
C GLU A 60 -9.01 -9.34 -19.61
N ARG A 61 -8.95 -8.20 -18.92
CA ARG A 61 -9.83 -7.04 -19.14
C ARG A 61 -9.09 -5.79 -19.59
N GLU A 62 -7.88 -5.57 -19.07
CA GLU A 62 -7.08 -4.39 -19.37
C GLU A 62 -5.59 -4.68 -19.28
N ASN A 63 -4.79 -3.87 -19.98
CA ASN A 63 -3.34 -3.86 -19.86
C ASN A 63 -2.91 -2.55 -19.21
N PRO A 64 -1.94 -2.57 -18.27
CA PRO A 64 -1.47 -1.35 -17.66
C PRO A 64 -0.68 -0.54 -18.70
N THR A 65 -0.85 0.79 -18.70
CA THR A 65 -0.07 1.71 -19.52
C THR A 65 0.64 2.74 -18.63
N PRO A 66 1.79 3.31 -19.05
CA PRO A 66 2.49 4.32 -18.27
C PRO A 66 1.64 5.56 -17.93
N ASP A 67 0.63 5.87 -18.76
CA ASP A 67 -0.24 7.04 -18.58
C ASP A 67 -1.32 6.81 -17.52
N THR A 68 -1.73 5.56 -17.33
CA THR A 68 -2.87 5.18 -16.48
C THR A 68 -2.44 4.45 -15.21
N HIS A 69 -1.29 3.78 -15.26
CA HIS A 69 -0.78 2.93 -14.20
C HIS A 69 0.66 3.28 -13.84
N GLU A 70 1.04 2.98 -12.61
CA GLU A 70 2.41 3.09 -12.12
C GLU A 70 2.84 1.84 -11.35
N GLN A 71 4.14 1.55 -11.40
CA GLN A 71 4.77 0.59 -10.51
C GLN A 71 4.53 1.02 -9.06
N TYR A 72 4.44 0.05 -8.18
CA TYR A 72 3.99 0.29 -6.83
C TYR A 72 4.86 -0.43 -5.80
N THR A 73 4.77 0.05 -4.58
CA THR A 73 5.47 -0.50 -3.42
C THR A 73 4.44 -0.75 -2.32
N ILE A 74 4.57 -1.88 -1.64
CA ILE A 74 3.75 -2.23 -0.49
C ILE A 74 4.58 -2.00 0.78
N LEU A 75 4.01 -1.25 1.72
CA LEU A 75 4.61 -1.09 3.03
C LEU A 75 4.44 -2.38 3.84
N PRO A 76 5.51 -3.02 4.30
CA PRO A 76 5.43 -4.36 4.87
C PRO A 76 4.59 -4.39 6.16
N PHE A 77 4.70 -3.38 7.03
CA PHE A 77 4.06 -3.37 8.35
C PHE A 77 2.54 -3.21 8.34
N CYS A 78 2.00 -2.49 7.35
CA CYS A 78 0.58 -2.19 7.30
C CYS A 78 -0.13 -2.73 6.06
N GLY A 79 0.63 -3.21 5.08
CA GLY A 79 0.13 -3.72 3.80
C GLY A 79 -0.48 -2.64 2.89
N HIS A 80 -0.34 -1.34 3.20
CA HIS A 80 -0.79 -0.30 2.29
C HIS A 80 0.21 -0.11 1.16
N ALA A 81 -0.31 0.01 -0.06
CA ALA A 81 0.48 0.21 -1.26
C ALA A 81 0.30 1.60 -1.85
N PHE A 82 1.33 2.07 -2.53
CA PHE A 82 1.39 3.36 -3.20
C PHE A 82 2.24 3.24 -4.46
N GLY A 83 2.06 4.18 -5.39
CA GLY A 83 3.00 4.35 -6.49
C GLY A 83 4.41 4.51 -5.97
N HIS A 84 5.36 3.77 -6.54
CA HIS A 84 6.73 3.69 -6.01
C HIS A 84 7.39 5.07 -5.93
N GLN A 85 7.40 5.81 -7.04
CA GLN A 85 7.94 7.18 -7.09
C GLN A 85 7.20 8.13 -6.14
N CYS A 86 5.88 7.95 -6.00
CA CYS A 86 5.08 8.77 -5.09
C CYS A 86 5.46 8.52 -3.63
N LEU A 87 5.71 7.26 -3.26
CA LEU A 87 6.13 6.87 -1.93
C LEU A 87 7.55 7.35 -1.62
N ASP A 88 8.47 7.24 -2.57
CA ASP A 88 9.85 7.71 -2.40
C ASP A 88 9.87 9.21 -2.11
N HIS A 89 9.19 10.03 -2.94
CA HIS A 89 9.07 11.47 -2.67
C HIS A 89 8.38 11.78 -1.34
N TRP A 90 7.37 10.97 -0.96
CA TRP A 90 6.73 11.13 0.34
C TRP A 90 7.72 10.90 1.47
N ILE A 91 8.52 9.84 1.42
CA ILE A 91 9.54 9.52 2.43
C ILE A 91 10.58 10.62 2.50
N ASP A 92 11.10 11.10 1.36
CA ASP A 92 12.10 12.17 1.29
C ASP A 92 11.60 13.51 1.86
N SER A 93 10.28 13.75 1.81
CA SER A 93 9.66 14.94 2.40
C SER A 93 9.53 14.87 3.93
N GLN A 94 9.76 13.72 4.56
CA GLN A 94 9.65 13.52 6.01
C GLN A 94 11.03 13.62 6.66
N SER A 95 11.10 14.26 7.83
CA SER A 95 12.40 14.55 8.47
C SER A 95 13.10 13.30 9.04
N ASP A 96 12.42 12.55 9.92
CA ASP A 96 13.10 11.48 10.68
C ASP A 96 12.28 10.20 10.85
N TRP A 97 10.96 10.27 10.67
CA TRP A 97 10.04 9.18 10.99
C TRP A 97 8.94 9.10 9.95
N PRO A 98 9.27 8.66 8.71
CA PRO A 98 8.28 8.57 7.66
C PRO A 98 7.18 7.59 8.07
N ARG A 99 5.94 8.03 7.84
CA ARG A 99 4.72 7.30 8.21
C ARG A 99 3.90 7.01 6.97
N CYS A 100 3.20 5.88 7.00
CA CYS A 100 2.27 5.48 5.97
C CYS A 100 1.26 6.61 5.71
N PRO A 101 1.12 7.09 4.46
CA PRO A 101 0.16 8.14 4.12
C PRO A 101 -1.29 7.79 4.51
N THR A 102 -1.65 6.51 4.52
CA THR A 102 -3.02 6.03 4.80
C THR A 102 -3.28 5.84 6.29
N CYS A 103 -2.46 5.04 6.99
CA CYS A 103 -2.75 4.64 8.38
C CYS A 103 -1.77 5.22 9.42
N ARG A 104 -0.78 6.00 8.98
CA ARG A 104 0.23 6.64 9.83
C ARG A 104 1.15 5.71 10.63
N GLU A 105 1.10 4.40 10.37
CA GLU A 105 2.07 3.43 10.87
C GLU A 105 3.48 3.82 10.40
N LEU A 106 4.51 3.55 11.20
CA LEU A 106 5.90 3.83 10.78
C LEU A 106 6.25 2.99 9.54
N ILE A 107 6.95 3.61 8.59
CA ILE A 107 7.42 2.94 7.37
C ILE A 107 8.69 2.14 7.65
N TYR A 108 9.61 2.68 8.47
CA TYR A 108 10.78 1.99 9.00
C TYR A 108 11.21 2.60 10.34
N TYR A 109 12.11 1.92 11.04
CA TYR A 109 12.67 2.32 12.32
C TYR A 109 14.17 2.57 12.14
N LYS A 110 14.66 3.82 12.21
CA LYS A 110 16.09 4.17 12.12
C LYS A 110 16.88 3.43 13.23
N GLU A 111 18.08 2.88 13.03
CA GLU A 111 19.32 3.47 12.48
C GLU A 111 20.00 2.51 11.47
N ASP A 112 20.61 3.06 10.40
CA ASP A 112 21.52 2.42 9.43
C ASP A 112 21.05 1.31 8.46
N HIS A 113 19.76 0.99 8.39
CA HIS A 113 19.25 0.09 7.35
C HIS A 113 18.46 0.85 6.28
N ILE A 114 19.03 0.97 5.08
CA ILE A 114 18.27 1.28 3.86
C ILE A 114 17.25 0.15 3.72
N VAL A 115 15.99 0.39 4.08
CA VAL A 115 14.91 -0.53 3.75
C VAL A 115 14.69 -0.37 2.25
N THR A 116 15.31 -1.25 1.46
CA THR A 116 14.99 -1.36 0.05
C THR A 116 13.59 -1.93 -0.05
N PHE A 117 12.67 -1.15 -0.62
CA PHE A 117 11.35 -1.65 -0.92
C PHE A 117 11.34 -2.32 -2.27
N ASP A 118 10.73 -3.50 -2.35
CA ASP A 118 10.54 -4.15 -3.64
C ASP A 118 9.59 -3.33 -4.51
N ILE A 119 9.98 -3.14 -5.76
CA ILE A 119 9.17 -2.49 -6.79
C ILE A 119 8.33 -3.56 -7.47
N GLN A 120 7.02 -3.38 -7.42
CA GLN A 120 6.02 -4.31 -7.91
C GLN A 120 5.27 -3.72 -9.12
N GLY A 121 4.57 -4.56 -9.88
CA GLY A 121 3.70 -4.11 -10.99
C GLY A 121 4.45 -3.57 -12.20
N THR A 122 5.32 -4.37 -12.81
CA THR A 122 5.94 -3.98 -14.10
C THR A 122 4.88 -3.64 -15.15
N LEU A 123 5.14 -2.65 -16.02
CA LEU A 123 4.19 -2.27 -17.07
C LEU A 123 4.11 -3.28 -18.22
N GLN A 124 5.06 -4.21 -18.30
CA GLN A 124 5.06 -5.32 -19.26
C GLN A 124 4.74 -6.65 -18.57
N ILE A 125 3.71 -6.65 -17.71
CA ILE A 125 3.39 -7.80 -16.87
C ILE A 125 2.60 -8.88 -17.63
N THR A 126 2.92 -10.13 -17.34
CA THR A 126 2.18 -11.30 -17.82
C THR A 126 1.33 -11.89 -16.69
N ALA A 127 0.35 -12.72 -17.03
CA ALA A 127 -0.46 -13.40 -16.02
C ALA A 127 0.38 -14.30 -15.10
N THR A 128 1.46 -14.89 -15.61
CA THR A 128 2.39 -15.72 -14.84
C THR A 128 3.20 -14.86 -13.87
N SER A 129 3.86 -13.81 -14.36
CA SER A 129 4.67 -12.94 -13.51
C SER A 129 3.85 -12.20 -12.47
N GLN A 130 2.61 -11.78 -12.78
CA GLN A 130 1.72 -11.18 -11.77
C GLN A 130 1.31 -12.19 -10.70
N ALA A 131 1.12 -13.46 -11.07
CA ALA A 131 0.80 -14.51 -10.12
C ALA A 131 1.96 -14.80 -9.17
N GLU A 132 3.19 -14.82 -9.69
CA GLU A 132 4.44 -14.94 -8.91
C GLU A 132 4.57 -13.75 -7.94
N GLU A 133 4.38 -12.53 -8.42
CA GLU A 133 4.36 -11.31 -7.61
C GLU A 133 3.32 -11.41 -6.47
N ILE A 134 2.10 -11.90 -6.73
CA ILE A 134 1.09 -12.11 -5.68
C ILE A 134 1.57 -13.10 -4.61
N GLN A 135 2.33 -14.13 -4.99
CA GLN A 135 2.89 -15.09 -4.03
C GLN A 135 4.00 -14.46 -3.18
N GLU A 136 4.88 -13.67 -3.78
CA GLU A 136 5.92 -12.91 -3.08
C GLU A 136 5.31 -11.94 -2.07
N ILE A 137 4.29 -11.19 -2.48
CA ILE A 137 3.57 -10.26 -1.62
C ILE A 137 2.95 -10.99 -0.42
N ARG A 138 2.36 -12.18 -0.64
CA ARG A 138 1.84 -13.00 0.47
C ARG A 138 2.95 -13.43 1.42
N ALA A 139 4.08 -13.88 0.90
CA ALA A 139 5.20 -14.31 1.74
C ALA A 139 5.73 -13.14 2.58
N MET A 140 5.89 -11.97 1.98
CA MET A 140 6.31 -10.75 2.65
C MET A 140 5.33 -10.33 3.76
N LEU A 141 4.03 -10.23 3.45
CA LEU A 141 3.02 -9.77 4.41
C LEU A 141 2.73 -10.78 5.55
N HIS A 142 3.07 -12.06 5.37
CA HIS A 142 3.00 -13.06 6.43
C HIS A 142 4.35 -13.28 7.15
N SER A 143 5.43 -12.61 6.73
CA SER A 143 6.75 -12.81 7.33
C SER A 143 6.75 -12.41 8.82
N PRO A 144 7.25 -13.27 9.73
CA PRO A 144 7.39 -12.97 11.15
C PRO A 144 8.27 -11.74 11.40
N HIS A 145 9.23 -11.49 10.50
CA HIS A 145 10.13 -10.34 10.59
C HIS A 145 9.37 -9.01 10.52
N CYS A 146 8.22 -9.02 9.85
CA CYS A 146 7.29 -7.89 9.83
C CYS A 146 6.55 -7.73 11.17
N GLN A 147 6.21 -8.83 11.84
CA GLN A 147 5.50 -8.84 13.13
C GLN A 147 6.39 -8.47 14.32
N GLU A 148 7.64 -8.93 14.34
CA GLU A 148 8.64 -8.58 15.37
C GLU A 148 9.00 -7.09 15.33
N SER A 149 9.16 -6.56 14.11
CA SER A 149 9.36 -5.13 13.88
C SER A 149 8.15 -4.31 14.33
N ILE A 150 6.92 -4.80 14.17
CA ILE A 150 5.70 -4.14 14.68
C ILE A 150 5.69 -4.09 16.21
N ALA A 151 6.09 -5.17 16.90
CA ALA A 151 6.15 -5.18 18.36
C ALA A 151 7.17 -4.17 18.89
N PHE A 152 8.32 -4.07 18.24
CA PHE A 152 9.35 -3.09 18.54
C PHE A 152 8.90 -1.65 18.20
N VAL A 153 8.25 -1.44 17.06
CA VAL A 153 7.65 -0.15 16.65
C VAL A 153 6.61 0.33 17.67
N LYS A 154 5.76 -0.55 18.18
CA LYS A 154 4.80 -0.20 19.24
C LYS A 154 5.50 0.23 20.52
N MET A 155 6.50 -0.54 20.97
CA MET A 155 7.29 -0.22 22.16
C MET A 155 8.00 1.14 22.04
N VAL A 156 8.53 1.47 20.86
CA VAL A 156 9.26 2.73 20.69
C VAL A 156 8.34 3.91 20.41
N SER A 157 7.27 3.73 19.65
CA SER A 157 6.28 4.79 19.45
C SER A 157 5.61 5.21 20.76
N GLU A 158 5.36 4.26 21.68
CA GLU A 158 4.86 4.53 23.03
C GLU A 158 5.87 5.31 23.89
N THR A 159 7.16 4.96 23.84
CA THR A 159 8.21 5.68 24.57
C THR A 159 8.56 7.03 23.94
N PHE A 160 8.34 7.22 22.65
CA PHE A 160 8.64 8.47 21.94
C PHE A 160 7.51 9.50 22.03
N GLU A 161 6.24 9.08 21.99
CA GLU A 161 5.12 9.98 22.33
C GLU A 161 5.31 10.54 23.74
N GLN A 162 5.81 9.76 24.69
CA GLN A 162 6.18 10.27 26.03
C GLN A 162 7.33 11.29 25.99
N ARG A 163 8.31 11.15 25.07
CA ARG A 163 9.42 12.11 24.92
C ARG A 163 9.04 13.43 24.24
N LYS A 164 8.03 13.45 23.36
CA LYS A 164 7.49 14.72 22.80
C LYS A 164 6.92 15.64 23.87
N TYR A 165 6.45 15.10 25.00
CA TYR A 165 5.94 15.88 26.14
C TYR A 165 7.03 16.26 27.16
N LEU A 166 8.28 15.84 26.97
CA LEU A 166 9.37 16.05 27.95
C LEU A 166 10.53 16.91 27.43
N LEU A 167 10.52 17.32 26.16
CA LEU A 167 11.51 18.28 25.65
C LEU A 167 10.98 19.71 25.79
N PRO A 168 11.66 20.61 26.53
CA PRO A 168 11.30 22.01 26.54
C PRO A 168 11.51 22.58 25.14
N TYR A 169 10.49 23.29 24.65
CA TYR A 169 10.49 24.03 23.40
C TYR A 169 11.62 25.07 23.42
N THR A 170 12.84 24.71 23.01
CA THR A 170 13.91 25.67 22.80
C THR A 170 13.67 26.34 21.46
N LYS A 171 13.18 27.57 21.52
CA LYS A 171 13.06 28.48 20.38
C LYS A 171 14.41 28.55 19.65
N TYR A 172 14.41 28.15 18.39
CA TYR A 172 15.52 28.40 17.47
C TYR A 172 15.75 29.92 17.43
N ARG A 173 16.96 30.36 17.79
CA ARG A 173 17.38 31.76 17.73
C ARG A 173 17.95 31.98 16.35
N ASP A 174 17.27 32.82 15.57
CA ASP A 174 17.68 33.28 14.24
C ASP A 174 19.11 33.88 14.28
N PRO A 175 20.08 33.40 13.48
CA PRO A 175 21.44 33.91 13.50
C PRO A 175 21.63 35.32 12.89
N ASP A 176 20.66 35.85 12.15
CA ASP A 176 20.91 37.01 11.26
C ASP A 176 20.24 38.33 11.67
N ASN A 177 20.05 38.57 12.97
CA ASN A 177 19.61 39.89 13.45
C ASN A 177 20.74 40.66 14.15
N LYS A 178 21.61 41.27 13.33
CA LYS A 178 22.39 42.47 13.66
C LYS A 178 22.63 43.33 12.43
#